data_AF-A0A969F876-F1
#
_entry.id   AF-A0A969F876-F1
#
_cell.length_a   1.000
_cell.length_b   1.000
_cell.length_c   1.000
_cell.angle_alpha   90.00
_cell.angle_beta   90.00
_cell.angle_gamma   90.00
#
_symmetry.space_group_name_H-M   'P 1'
#
loop_
_entity.id
_entity.type
_entity.pdbx_description
1 polymer ?
#
loop_
_entity_poly.entity_id
_entity_poly.type
_entity_poly.pdbx_seq_one_letter_code
_entity_poly.pdbx_strand_id
1 'polypeptide(L)'
;MMCPSDPVFAARSETYDNAFFEYSIPEAVLRFRQGFGRLIRRGSDQGVVAILDKRVLTKRYGQLFLDALPECTVLRQRTDRLGELTVRWLNREQ
;
A
#
# COMPACT_ATOMS: atom_id res chain seq x y z
N MET A 1 13.33 -2.66 7.57
CA MET A 1 13.92 -2.36 6.25
C MET A 1 14.72 -3.60 5.87
N MET A 2 14.36 -4.32 4.80
CA MET A 2 15.23 -5.39 4.27
C MET A 2 15.97 -4.78 3.08
N CYS A 3 17.30 -4.74 3.20
CA CYS A 3 18.19 -4.19 2.20
C CYS A 3 18.33 -5.20 1.04
N PRO A 4 18.58 -4.78 -0.20
CA PRO A 4 18.84 -5.67 -1.35
C PRO A 4 20.02 -6.64 -1.16
N SER A 5 20.78 -6.48 -0.07
CA SER A 5 21.96 -7.28 0.31
C SER A 5 21.64 -8.50 1.18
N ASP A 6 20.36 -8.80 1.46
CA ASP A 6 20.01 -9.97 2.26
C ASP A 6 20.30 -11.27 1.45
N PRO A 7 21.18 -12.16 1.92
CA PRO A 7 21.63 -13.33 1.15
C PRO A 7 20.49 -14.29 0.76
N VAL A 8 19.37 -14.30 1.50
CA VAL A 8 18.18 -15.06 1.13
C VAL A 8 17.43 -14.42 -0.05
N PHE A 9 17.46 -13.08 -0.14
CA PHE A 9 16.86 -12.32 -1.23
C PHE A 9 17.66 -12.52 -2.53
N ALA A 10 18.99 -12.50 -2.45
CA ALA A 10 19.87 -12.78 -3.58
C ALA A 10 19.68 -14.21 -4.11
N ALA A 11 19.70 -15.22 -3.23
CA ALA A 11 19.56 -16.62 -3.62
C ALA A 11 18.18 -16.96 -4.23
N ARG A 12 17.10 -16.30 -3.78
CA ARG A 12 15.77 -16.47 -4.38
C ARG A 12 15.57 -15.65 -5.65
N SER A 13 16.28 -14.55 -5.81
CA SER A 13 16.20 -13.70 -7.01
C SER A 13 16.81 -14.36 -8.24
N GLU A 14 17.81 -15.23 -8.08
CA GLU A 14 18.48 -15.92 -9.20
C GLU A 14 17.60 -16.99 -9.87
N THR A 15 16.50 -17.40 -9.24
CA THR A 15 15.58 -18.42 -9.77
C THR A 15 14.44 -17.86 -10.64
N TYR A 16 14.32 -16.53 -10.73
CA TYR A 16 13.24 -15.86 -11.47
C TYR A 16 13.81 -15.01 -12.61
N ASP A 17 13.21 -15.11 -13.79
CA ASP A 17 13.59 -14.30 -14.96
C ASP A 17 13.40 -12.79 -14.70
N ASN A 18 12.39 -12.44 -13.90
CA ASN A 18 12.16 -11.07 -13.47
C ASN A 18 11.84 -10.95 -11.97
N ALA A 19 12.86 -11.11 -11.13
CA ALA A 19 12.74 -11.03 -9.67
C ALA A 19 12.07 -9.76 -9.12
N PHE A 20 12.08 -8.64 -9.87
CA PHE A 20 11.32 -7.46 -9.46
C PHE A 20 9.81 -7.72 -9.50
N PHE A 21 9.29 -8.23 -10.62
CA PHE A 21 7.86 -8.49 -10.77
C PHE A 21 7.41 -9.76 -10.08
N GLU A 22 8.26 -10.78 -10.02
CA GLU A 22 7.92 -12.12 -9.52
C GLU A 22 8.12 -12.26 -8.01
N TYR A 23 8.97 -11.41 -7.41
CA TYR A 23 9.26 -11.48 -5.98
C TYR A 23 9.05 -10.15 -5.25
N SER A 24 9.76 -9.09 -5.68
CA SER A 24 9.75 -7.80 -4.97
C SER A 24 8.35 -7.18 -4.89
N ILE A 25 7.60 -7.19 -6.00
CA ILE A 25 6.25 -6.62 -6.07
C ILE A 25 5.25 -7.43 -5.21
N PRO A 26 5.12 -8.76 -5.36
CA PRO A 26 4.25 -9.56 -4.50
C PRO A 26 4.56 -9.40 -3.00
N GLU A 27 5.84 -9.37 -2.64
CA GLU A 27 6.24 -9.16 -1.26
C GLU A 27 5.83 -7.78 -0.74
N ALA A 28 6.04 -6.73 -1.53
CA ALA A 28 5.64 -5.37 -1.18
C ALA A 28 4.11 -5.25 -1.04
N VAL A 29 3.33 -5.90 -1.92
CA VAL A 29 1.86 -5.94 -1.83
C VAL A 29 1.40 -6.66 -0.55
N LEU A 30 2.04 -7.79 -0.20
CA LEU A 30 1.72 -8.52 1.03
C LEU A 30 1.97 -7.65 2.27
N ARG A 31 3.13 -6.99 2.35
CA ARG A 31 3.47 -6.07 3.44
C ARG A 31 2.53 -4.88 3.50
N PHE A 32 2.14 -4.33 2.34
CA PHE A 32 1.19 -3.23 2.24
C PHE A 32 -0.18 -3.62 2.81
N ARG A 33 -0.71 -4.79 2.42
CA ARG A 33 -1.97 -5.32 2.96
C ARG A 33 -1.92 -5.55 4.47
N GLN A 34 -0.80 -6.06 4.99
CA GLN A 34 -0.60 -6.22 6.44
C GLN A 34 -0.56 -4.88 7.17
N GLY A 35 0.08 -3.87 6.59
CA GLY A 35 0.09 -2.50 7.13
C GLY A 35 -1.32 -1.90 7.18
N PHE A 36 -2.09 -2.09 6.11
CA PHE A 36 -3.49 -1.65 6.05
C PHE A 36 -4.35 -2.33 7.12
N GLY A 37 -4.19 -3.64 7.32
CA GLY A 37 -4.92 -4.40 8.35
C GLY A 37 -4.65 -3.98 9.79
N ARG A 38 -3.64 -3.14 10.05
CA ARG A 38 -3.41 -2.53 11.37
C ARG A 38 -4.35 -1.36 11.65
N LEU A 39 -4.95 -0.75 10.61
CA LEU A 39 -5.86 0.38 10.75
C LEU A 39 -7.27 -0.06 11.16
N ILE A 40 -7.79 -1.14 10.55
CA ILE A 40 -9.15 -1.63 10.81
C ILE A 40 -9.05 -2.93 11.61
N ARG A 41 -9.26 -2.85 12.92
CA ARG A 41 -9.17 -4.00 13.83
C ARG A 41 -10.55 -4.52 14.25
N ARG A 42 -11.58 -3.68 14.19
CA ARG A 42 -12.99 -3.98 14.46
C ARG A 42 -13.86 -3.41 13.34
N GLY A 43 -15.03 -4.02 13.09
CA GLY A 43 -15.95 -3.58 12.02
C GLY A 43 -16.49 -2.15 12.18
N SER A 44 -16.35 -1.54 13.36
CA SER A 44 -16.71 -0.15 13.65
C SER A 44 -15.55 0.83 13.51
N ASP A 45 -14.32 0.35 13.31
CA ASP A 45 -13.15 1.22 13.25
C ASP A 45 -13.18 2.03 11.94
N GLN A 46 -13.15 3.35 12.07
CA GLN A 46 -12.99 4.27 10.95
C GLN A 46 -11.57 4.84 10.97
N GLY A 47 -10.96 4.95 9.80
CA GLY A 47 -9.64 5.55 9.68
C GLY A 47 -9.28 5.90 8.24
N VAL A 48 -8.20 6.65 8.10
CA VAL A 48 -7.67 7.10 6.81
C VAL A 48 -6.26 6.53 6.61
N VAL A 49 -6.00 5.94 5.44
CA VAL A 49 -4.64 5.58 4.99
C VAL A 49 -4.20 6.56 3.91
N ALA A 50 -3.06 7.20 4.12
CA ALA A 50 -2.43 8.04 3.12
C ALA A 50 -1.31 7.29 2.39
N ILE A 51 -1.46 7.11 1.07
CA ILE A 51 -0.42 6.55 0.20
C ILE A 51 0.35 7.70 -0.44
N LEU A 52 1.59 7.93 0.00
CA LEU A 52 2.45 9.03 -0.47
C LEU A 52 3.40 8.61 -1.61
N ASP A 53 3.04 7.55 -2.34
CA ASP A 53 3.85 6.99 -3.42
C ASP A 53 3.12 7.09 -4.76
N LYS A 54 3.61 8.00 -5.62
CA LYS A 54 3.15 8.20 -7.00
C LYS A 54 3.17 6.93 -7.83
N ARG A 55 4.03 5.94 -7.52
CA ARG A 55 4.18 4.71 -8.30
C ARG A 55 2.91 3.87 -8.30
N VAL A 56 2.11 3.94 -7.22
CA VAL A 56 0.82 3.26 -7.12
C VAL A 56 -0.15 3.70 -8.22
N LEU A 57 -0.04 4.96 -8.68
CA LEU A 57 -0.89 5.51 -9.74
C LEU A 57 -0.26 5.47 -11.14
N THR A 58 1.08 5.46 -11.22
CA THR A 58 1.79 5.69 -12.49
C THR A 58 2.44 4.45 -13.08
N LYS A 59 2.66 3.41 -12.28
CA LYS A 59 3.25 2.15 -12.75
C LYS A 59 2.16 1.11 -12.89
N ARG A 60 2.30 0.23 -13.90
CA ARG A 60 1.34 -0.86 -14.19
C ARG A 60 1.11 -1.75 -12.97
N TYR A 61 2.18 -2.07 -12.24
CA TYR A 61 2.09 -2.88 -11.01
C TYR A 61 1.40 -2.16 -9.85
N GLY A 62 1.22 -0.83 -9.92
CA GLY A 62 0.57 -0.04 -8.87
C GLY A 62 -0.88 -0.47 -8.65
N GLN A 63 -1.55 -0.95 -9.69
CA GLN A 63 -2.92 -1.47 -9.60
C GLN A 63 -3.01 -2.66 -8.62
N LEU A 64 -1.98 -3.51 -8.56
CA LEU A 64 -1.92 -4.65 -7.64
C LEU A 64 -2.00 -4.23 -6.16
N PHE A 65 -1.49 -3.03 -5.83
CA PHE A 65 -1.59 -2.50 -4.48
C PHE A 65 -3.02 -2.05 -4.16
N LEU A 66 -3.70 -1.42 -5.12
CA LEU A 66 -5.08 -0.97 -4.95
C LEU A 66 -6.04 -2.15 -4.87
N ASP A 67 -5.84 -3.17 -5.71
CA ASP A 67 -6.66 -4.39 -5.75
C ASP A 67 -6.48 -5.25 -4.49
N ALA A 68 -5.36 -5.09 -3.77
CA ALA A 68 -5.11 -5.80 -2.51
C ALA A 68 -5.83 -5.18 -1.30
N LEU A 69 -6.46 -4.01 -1.47
CA LEU A 69 -7.24 -3.34 -0.43
C LEU A 69 -8.69 -3.83 -0.43
N PRO A 70 -9.36 -3.89 0.74
CA PRO A 70 -10.80 -4.09 0.79
C PRO A 70 -11.53 -2.90 0.15
N GLU A 71 -12.83 -3.07 -0.16
CA GLU A 71 -13.66 -1.98 -0.64
C GLU A 71 -13.62 -0.80 0.34
N CYS A 72 -13.14 0.34 -0.15
CA CYS A 72 -12.99 1.56 0.63
C CYS A 72 -13.10 2.79 -0.27
N THR A 73 -13.34 3.95 0.35
CA THR A 73 -13.33 5.22 -0.38
C THR A 73 -11.91 5.60 -0.77
N VAL A 74 -11.61 5.65 -2.06
CA VAL A 74 -10.30 6.07 -2.59
C VAL A 74 -10.37 7.51 -3.07
N LEU A 75 -9.51 8.38 -2.54
CA LEU A 75 -9.39 9.77 -2.96
C LEU A 75 -7.97 10.07 -3.45
N ARG A 76 -7.87 10.73 -4.61
CA ARG A 76 -6.60 11.17 -5.20
C ARG A 76 -6.49 12.68 -5.09
N GLN A 77 -5.68 13.15 -4.16
CA GLN A 77 -5.48 14.58 -3.93
C GLN A 77 -4.01 14.91 -3.67
N ARG A 78 -3.71 16.20 -3.82
CA ARG A 78 -2.41 16.75 -3.51
C ARG A 78 -2.13 16.61 -2.01
N THR A 79 -0.87 16.44 -1.66
CA THR A 79 -0.42 16.20 -0.28
C THR A 79 -0.78 17.36 0.67
N ASP A 80 -0.81 18.59 0.17
CA ASP A 80 -1.22 19.80 0.91
C ASP A 80 -2.67 19.74 1.41
N ARG A 81 -3.54 18.96 0.75
CA ARG A 81 -4.95 18.78 1.14
C ARG A 81 -5.19 17.62 2.11
N LEU A 82 -4.19 16.80 2.43
CA LEU A 82 -4.40 15.59 3.24
C LEU A 82 -4.97 15.90 4.62
N GLY A 83 -4.54 16.97 5.27
CA GLY A 83 -5.06 17.37 6.58
C GLY A 83 -6.55 17.69 6.54
N GLU A 84 -6.95 18.61 5.65
CA GLU A 84 -8.35 18.99 5.41
C GLU A 84 -9.23 17.77 5.12
N LEU A 85 -8.81 16.92 4.19
CA LEU A 85 -9.57 15.76 3.75
C LEU A 85 -9.70 14.69 4.83
N THR A 86 -8.65 14.49 5.63
CA THR A 86 -8.67 13.53 6.74
C THR A 86 -9.67 13.97 7.80
N VAL A 87 -9.63 15.24 8.22
CA VAL A 87 -10.57 15.81 9.19
C VAL A 87 -12.01 15.72 8.67
N ARG A 88 -12.23 16.12 7.41
CA ARG A 88 -13.55 16.05 6.77
C ARG A 88 -14.08 14.61 6.70
N TRP A 89 -13.22 13.64 6.39
CA TRP A 89 -13.64 12.23 6.30
C TRP A 89 -13.97 11.65 7.66
N LEU A 90 -13.16 11.94 8.69
CA LEU A 90 -13.40 11.49 10.06
C LEU A 90 -14.66 12.11 10.67
N ASN A 91 -15.00 13.34 10.28
CA ASN A 91 -16.18 14.05 10.77
C ASN A 91 -17.41 13.88 9.86
N ARG A 92 -17.40 12.95 8.87
CA ARG A 92 -18.52 12.82 7.93
C ARG A 92 -19.81 12.31 8.59
N GLU A 93 -19.71 11.76 9.80
CA GLU A 93 -20.82 11.22 10.60
C GLU A 93 -20.66 11.66 12.08
N GLN A 94 -20.86 12.96 12.32
CA GLN A 94 -21.49 13.49 13.53
C GLN A 94 -22.82 14.11 13.14
#